data_AF-A0A0N4XIJ0-F1
#
_entry.id   AF-A0A0N4XIJ0-F1
#
_cell.length_a   1.000
_cell.length_b   1.000
_cell.length_c   1.000
_cell.angle_alpha   90.00
_cell.angle_beta   90.00
_cell.angle_gamma   90.00
#
_symmetry.space_group_name_H-M   'P 1'
#
loop_
_entity.id
_entity.type
_entity.pdbx_description
1 polymer ?
#
loop_
_entity_poly.entity_id
_entity_poly.type
_entity_poly.pdbx_seq_one_letter_code
_entity_poly.pdbx_strand_id
1 'polypeptide(L)'
;MVGVDEILLALANNDLADLGRIRNGPIGSIAFYVEWFNRLSSFAATEVLRQLKKKHRVEVIEYLIDVAKECCEIGNFNSLMAIVAGLSLPAVARLKRTWSRVEKSKLEILQHQLDPSGNFLSYRATMKAAQWRAETVGSTQKIVIPFFVLLLKDLFLVYHGSVRTLPNGHLNFVAYSQIAEQLRSVVKWKGAVCSFPKNVAVLQYMLVSLLYGERESMLASFECEPAESNSEREQLKKLKVR
;
A
#
# COMPACT_ATOMS: atom_id res chain seq x y z
N MET A 1 -9.16 -12.88 0.11
CA MET A 1 -8.62 -12.32 -1.16
C MET A 1 -9.76 -12.12 -2.14
N VAL A 2 -9.75 -10.97 -2.82
CA VAL A 2 -10.80 -10.50 -3.73
C VAL A 2 -11.12 -11.55 -4.81
N GLY A 3 -12.41 -11.75 -5.10
CA GLY A 3 -12.87 -12.62 -6.18
C GLY A 3 -12.79 -11.95 -7.55
N VAL A 4 -12.66 -12.73 -8.62
CA VAL A 4 -12.70 -12.18 -9.99
C VAL A 4 -14.04 -11.51 -10.27
N ASP A 5 -15.14 -12.09 -9.81
CA ASP A 5 -16.49 -11.51 -9.96
C ASP A 5 -16.60 -10.17 -9.27
N GLU A 6 -16.02 -10.05 -8.07
CA GLU A 6 -15.97 -8.80 -7.32
C GLU A 6 -15.17 -7.73 -8.07
N ILE A 7 -14.01 -8.09 -8.65
CA ILE A 7 -13.24 -7.19 -9.51
C ILE A 7 -14.09 -6.75 -10.69
N LEU A 8 -14.68 -7.66 -11.45
CA LEU A 8 -15.47 -7.33 -12.64
C LEU A 8 -16.67 -6.42 -12.31
N LEU A 9 -17.40 -6.71 -11.22
CA LEU A 9 -18.48 -5.85 -10.73
C LEU A 9 -17.98 -4.46 -10.37
N ALA A 10 -16.82 -4.38 -9.73
CA ALA A 10 -16.23 -3.12 -9.33
C ALA A 10 -15.75 -2.31 -10.55
N LEU A 11 -15.20 -2.96 -11.58
CA LEU A 11 -14.81 -2.31 -12.85
C LEU A 11 -16.01 -1.85 -13.68
N ALA A 12 -17.14 -2.57 -13.62
CA ALA A 12 -18.36 -2.22 -14.34
C ALA A 12 -19.08 -1.00 -13.74
N ASN A 13 -18.91 -0.75 -12.45
CA ASN A 13 -19.40 0.45 -11.79
C ASN A 13 -18.44 1.60 -12.09
N ASN A 14 -18.89 2.55 -12.92
CA ASN A 14 -18.11 3.54 -13.69
C ASN A 14 -17.18 4.50 -12.91
N ASP A 15 -16.95 4.34 -11.61
CA ASP A 15 -16.07 5.24 -10.86
C ASP A 15 -14.97 4.51 -10.08
N LEU A 16 -13.73 4.69 -10.55
CA LEU A 16 -12.52 4.23 -9.89
C LEU A 16 -12.39 4.82 -8.47
N ALA A 17 -12.97 6.01 -8.23
CA ALA A 17 -13.00 6.67 -6.93
C ALA A 17 -14.00 6.01 -5.95
N ASP A 18 -14.94 5.22 -6.46
CA ASP A 18 -15.91 4.46 -5.66
C ASP A 18 -15.48 3.01 -5.40
N LEU A 19 -14.33 2.58 -5.94
CA LEU A 19 -13.68 1.29 -5.64
C LEU A 19 -13.22 1.24 -4.17
N GLY A 20 -14.17 0.94 -3.28
CA GLY A 20 -14.01 0.96 -1.82
C GLY A 20 -15.16 1.67 -1.08
N ARG A 21 -16.06 2.35 -1.81
CA ARG A 21 -17.24 3.05 -1.28
C ARG A 21 -18.57 2.38 -1.62
N ILE A 22 -18.56 1.21 -2.26
CA ILE A 22 -19.79 0.44 -2.54
C ILE A 22 -20.46 0.08 -1.19
N ARG A 23 -21.45 0.87 -0.79
CA ARG A 23 -22.11 0.83 0.52
C ARG A 23 -23.24 -0.20 0.62
N ASN A 24 -23.67 -0.80 -0.49
CA ASN A 24 -24.89 -1.61 -0.56
C ASN A 24 -24.63 -3.09 -0.86
N GLY A 25 -23.69 -3.69 -0.12
CA GLY A 25 -23.44 -5.14 -0.07
C GLY A 25 -22.59 -5.47 1.17
N PRO A 26 -22.51 -6.75 1.62
CA PRO A 26 -21.57 -7.13 2.67
C PRO A 26 -20.17 -6.64 2.26
N ILE A 27 -19.51 -5.88 3.13
CA ILE A 27 -18.26 -5.13 2.86
C ILE A 27 -17.34 -5.94 1.94
N GLY A 28 -17.22 -5.52 0.67
CA GLY A 28 -16.48 -6.28 -0.34
C GLY A 28 -15.00 -6.43 0.05
N SER A 29 -14.38 -7.53 -0.37
CA SER A 29 -12.93 -7.76 -0.20
C SER A 29 -12.08 -6.60 -0.72
N ILE A 30 -12.51 -5.85 -1.75
CA ILE A 30 -11.81 -4.67 -2.27
C ILE A 30 -11.76 -3.56 -1.22
N ALA A 31 -12.88 -3.27 -0.56
CA ALA A 31 -12.94 -2.29 0.51
C ALA A 31 -12.03 -2.70 1.68
N PHE A 32 -12.01 -4.00 2.02
CA PHE A 32 -11.10 -4.53 3.03
C PHE A 32 -9.62 -4.33 2.65
N TYR A 33 -9.24 -4.48 1.37
CA TYR A 33 -7.87 -4.21 0.93
C TYR A 33 -7.47 -2.74 1.10
N VAL A 34 -8.38 -1.82 0.76
CA VAL A 34 -8.15 -0.37 0.92
C VAL A 34 -8.07 -0.01 2.41
N GLU A 35 -8.99 -0.52 3.22
CA GLU A 35 -8.99 -0.33 4.68
C GLU A 35 -7.71 -0.88 5.31
N TRP A 36 -7.30 -2.08 4.93
CA TRP A 36 -6.06 -2.70 5.42
C TRP A 36 -4.82 -1.88 5.03
N PHE A 37 -4.75 -1.39 3.78
CA PHE A 37 -3.66 -0.52 3.34
C PHE A 37 -3.58 0.74 4.22
N ASN A 38 -4.70 1.46 4.37
CA ASN A 38 -4.75 2.69 5.17
C ASN A 38 -4.44 2.43 6.65
N ARG A 39 -4.94 1.32 7.18
CA ARG A 39 -4.65 0.86 8.55
C ARG A 39 -3.16 0.62 8.73
N LEU A 40 -2.52 -0.09 7.80
CA LEU A 40 -1.09 -0.40 7.88
C LEU A 40 -0.21 0.85 7.75
N SER A 41 -0.56 1.78 6.86
CA SER A 41 0.12 3.08 6.77
C SER A 41 0.00 3.90 8.06
N SER A 42 -1.22 3.96 8.62
CA SER A 42 -1.48 4.66 9.88
C SER A 42 -0.80 3.97 11.07
N PHE A 43 -0.72 2.64 11.07
CA PHE A 43 0.02 1.84 12.05
C PHE A 43 1.51 2.17 12.02
N ALA A 44 2.15 2.15 10.85
CA ALA A 44 3.56 2.49 10.71
C ALA A 44 3.87 3.90 11.27
N ALA A 45 3.05 4.90 10.93
CA ALA A 45 3.21 6.25 11.47
C ALA A 45 2.95 6.33 12.98
N THR A 46 1.90 5.66 13.47
CA THR A 46 1.54 5.63 14.89
C THR A 46 2.67 5.03 15.73
N GLU A 47 3.27 3.92 15.29
CA GLU A 47 4.36 3.27 16.02
C GLU A 47 5.59 4.18 16.18
N VAL A 48 5.90 4.98 15.16
CA VAL A 48 6.96 6.00 15.23
C VAL A 48 6.56 7.10 16.22
N LEU A 49 5.36 7.67 16.08
CA LEU A 49 4.90 8.83 16.84
C LEU A 49 4.61 8.52 18.31
N ARG A 50 4.38 7.26 18.67
CA ARG A 50 4.27 6.81 20.07
C ARG A 50 5.59 6.90 20.84
N GLN A 51 6.73 6.94 20.15
CA GLN A 51 8.02 6.99 20.82
C GLN A 51 8.43 8.43 21.15
N LEU A 52 8.30 8.83 22.41
CA LEU A 52 8.71 10.16 22.88
C LEU A 52 10.24 10.37 22.79
N LYS A 53 11.02 9.30 22.97
CA LYS A 53 12.48 9.36 22.89
C LYS A 53 12.94 9.27 21.42
N LYS A 54 13.73 10.25 20.98
CA LYS A 54 14.32 10.30 19.63
C LYS A 54 15.04 9.01 19.23
N LYS A 55 15.82 8.41 20.16
CA LYS A 55 16.55 7.16 19.89
C LYS A 55 15.59 6.02 19.49
N HIS A 56 14.51 5.82 20.24
CA HIS A 56 13.53 4.77 19.93
C HIS A 56 12.77 5.06 18.63
N ARG A 57 12.50 6.33 18.30
CA ARG A 57 11.93 6.68 16.98
C ARG A 57 12.81 6.23 15.83
N VAL A 58 14.12 6.46 15.93
CA VAL A 58 15.08 6.03 14.91
C VAL A 58 15.04 4.51 14.76
N GLU A 59 15.10 3.78 15.87
CA GLU A 59 15.03 2.30 15.88
C GLU A 59 13.73 1.77 15.23
N VAL A 60 12.58 2.39 15.54
CA VAL A 60 11.30 1.99 14.93
C VAL A 60 11.26 2.31 13.43
N ILE A 61 11.76 3.46 13.00
CA ILE A 61 11.81 3.81 11.57
C ILE A 61 12.70 2.82 10.81
N GLU A 62 13.90 2.54 11.31
CA GLU A 62 14.84 1.60 10.68
C GLU A 62 14.26 0.18 10.63
N TYR A 63 13.61 -0.27 11.70
CA TYR A 63 12.90 -1.54 11.72
C TYR A 63 11.78 -1.59 10.65
N LEU A 64 10.97 -0.54 10.53
CA LEU A 64 9.92 -0.48 9.50
C LEU A 64 10.48 -0.47 8.08
N ILE A 65 11.64 0.17 7.85
CA ILE A 65 12.35 0.13 6.56
C ILE A 65 12.81 -1.30 6.25
N ASP A 66 13.35 -2.02 7.23
CA ASP A 66 13.74 -3.42 7.05
C ASP A 66 12.52 -4.31 6.77
N VAL A 67 11.40 -4.12 7.47
CA VAL A 67 10.15 -4.84 7.19
C VAL A 67 9.64 -4.52 5.77
N ALA A 68 9.73 -3.26 5.32
CA ALA A 68 9.35 -2.88 3.97
C ALA A 68 10.25 -3.55 2.91
N LYS A 69 11.55 -3.63 3.17
CA LYS A 69 12.51 -4.38 2.32
C LYS A 69 12.14 -5.86 2.23
N GLU A 70 11.87 -6.51 3.36
CA GLU A 70 11.42 -7.91 3.38
C GLU A 70 10.10 -8.10 2.62
N CYS A 71 9.16 -7.15 2.74
CA CYS A 71 7.92 -7.15 1.95
C CYS A 71 8.21 -7.12 0.45
N CYS A 72 9.19 -6.33 -0.01
CA CYS A 72 9.62 -6.31 -1.41
C CYS A 72 10.20 -7.67 -1.84
N GLU A 73 11.08 -8.24 -1.01
CA GLU A 73 11.78 -9.49 -1.32
C GLU A 73 10.82 -10.67 -1.46
N ILE A 74 9.86 -10.81 -0.54
CA ILE A 74 8.86 -11.91 -0.56
C ILE A 74 7.71 -11.67 -1.54
N GLY A 75 7.67 -10.52 -2.23
CA GLY A 75 6.65 -10.18 -3.21
C GLY A 75 5.35 -9.59 -2.63
N ASN A 76 5.36 -9.06 -1.41
CA ASN A 76 4.24 -8.34 -0.81
C ASN A 76 4.34 -6.82 -1.03
N PHE A 77 4.03 -6.38 -2.24
CA PHE A 77 4.16 -4.99 -2.64
C PHE A 77 3.08 -4.07 -2.06
N ASN A 78 1.90 -4.62 -1.72
CA ASN A 78 0.86 -3.83 -1.06
C ASN A 78 1.31 -3.34 0.32
N SER A 79 1.91 -4.23 1.13
CA SER A 79 2.42 -3.87 2.46
C SER A 79 3.66 -2.99 2.37
N LEU A 80 4.57 -3.26 1.42
CA LEU A 80 5.70 -2.36 1.12
C LEU A 80 5.21 -0.92 0.88
N MET A 81 4.28 -0.74 -0.05
CA MET A 81 3.74 0.58 -0.38
C MET A 81 3.06 1.22 0.84
N ALA A 82 2.30 0.46 1.62
CA ALA A 82 1.62 0.97 2.80
C ALA A 82 2.61 1.49 3.87
N ILE A 83 3.68 0.75 4.15
CA ILE A 83 4.69 1.14 5.15
C ILE A 83 5.44 2.39 4.68
N VAL A 84 5.89 2.43 3.42
CA VAL A 84 6.58 3.60 2.86
C VAL A 84 5.66 4.82 2.87
N ALA A 85 4.39 4.68 2.49
CA ALA A 85 3.41 5.75 2.57
C ALA A 85 3.20 6.25 4.01
N GLY A 86 3.17 5.36 5.00
CA GLY A 86 3.09 5.71 6.42
C GLY A 86 4.27 6.56 6.89
N LEU A 87 5.50 6.17 6.51
CA LEU A 87 6.72 6.94 6.82
C LEU A 87 6.77 8.30 6.10
N SER A 88 6.11 8.42 4.95
CA SER A 88 5.97 9.66 4.19
C SER A 88 4.85 10.58 4.68
N LEU A 89 4.03 10.16 5.65
CA LEU A 89 2.96 11.02 6.19
C LEU A 89 3.55 12.31 6.80
N PRO A 90 2.87 13.47 6.65
CA PRO A 90 3.40 14.76 7.10
C PRO A 90 3.85 14.78 8.56
N ALA A 91 3.10 14.10 9.44
CA ALA A 91 3.40 13.98 10.86
C ALA A 91 4.75 13.29 11.13
N VAL A 92 5.15 12.33 10.30
CA VAL A 92 6.44 11.63 10.42
C VAL A 92 7.53 12.38 9.64
N ALA A 93 7.23 12.83 8.41
CA ALA A 93 8.18 13.50 7.51
C ALA A 93 8.74 14.82 8.08
N ARG A 94 8.02 15.47 9.00
CA ARG A 94 8.47 16.71 9.66
C ARG A 94 9.49 16.51 10.77
N LEU A 95 9.72 15.30 11.26
CA LEU A 95 10.62 15.00 12.40
C LEU A 95 12.10 15.10 11.99
N LYS A 96 12.57 16.29 11.60
CA LYS A 96 13.88 16.51 10.97
C LYS A 96 15.03 16.05 11.86
N ARG A 97 14.93 16.19 13.18
CA ARG A 97 15.99 15.77 14.12
C ARG A 97 16.06 14.25 14.26
N THR A 98 14.94 13.56 14.11
CA THR A 98 14.87 12.10 14.05
C THR A 98 15.46 11.62 12.72
N TRP A 99 14.98 12.17 11.59
CA TRP A 99 15.44 11.79 10.25
C TRP A 99 16.92 12.07 9.98
N SER A 100 17.56 12.99 10.71
CA SER A 100 19.01 13.21 10.59
C SER A 100 19.86 12.09 11.19
N ARG A 101 19.24 11.16 11.94
CA ARG A 101 19.90 10.04 12.61
C ARG A 101 19.55 8.69 12.00
N VAL A 102 18.57 8.63 11.12
CA VAL A 102 18.12 7.42 10.41
C VAL A 102 19.05 7.15 9.23
N GLU A 103 19.47 5.90 9.06
CA GLU A 103 20.10 5.42 7.83
C GLU A 103 19.05 5.36 6.69
N LYS A 104 19.25 6.10 5.59
CA LYS A 104 18.21 6.32 4.56
C LYS A 104 18.41 5.52 3.28
N SER A 105 19.58 4.94 3.03
CA SER A 105 19.89 4.33 1.73
C SER A 105 18.90 3.25 1.34
N LYS A 106 18.50 2.39 2.30
CA LYS A 106 17.46 1.37 2.09
C LYS A 106 16.12 1.98 1.72
N LEU A 107 15.70 3.05 2.41
CA LEU A 107 14.44 3.72 2.14
C LEU A 107 14.44 4.39 0.75
N GLU A 108 15.55 5.03 0.38
CA GLU A 108 15.70 5.69 -0.94
C GLU A 108 15.61 4.66 -2.08
N ILE A 109 16.21 3.48 -1.92
CA ILE A 109 16.08 2.37 -2.88
C ILE A 109 14.60 1.94 -3.00
N LEU A 110 13.90 1.75 -1.88
CA LEU A 110 12.49 1.38 -1.89
C LEU A 110 11.62 2.47 -2.53
N GLN A 111 11.89 3.74 -2.24
CA GLN A 111 11.17 4.87 -2.85
C GLN A 111 11.38 4.92 -4.36
N HIS A 112 12.60 4.69 -4.85
CA HIS A 112 12.87 4.58 -6.28
C HIS A 112 12.12 3.40 -6.94
N GLN A 113 12.04 2.26 -6.26
CA GLN A 113 11.25 1.11 -6.73
C GLN A 113 9.75 1.41 -6.77
N LEU A 114 9.25 2.34 -5.94
CA LEU A 114 7.85 2.72 -5.86
C LEU A 114 7.51 4.02 -6.60
N ASP A 115 8.46 4.58 -7.35
CA ASP A 115 8.32 5.87 -8.00
C ASP A 115 7.14 5.89 -8.99
N PRO A 116 6.25 6.90 -8.93
CA PRO A 116 5.06 6.95 -9.78
C PRO A 116 5.34 7.35 -11.23
N SER A 117 6.55 7.83 -11.55
CA SER A 117 6.93 8.26 -12.90
C SER A 117 6.81 7.13 -13.92
N GLY A 118 6.47 7.49 -15.16
CA GLY A 118 6.24 6.51 -16.22
C GLY A 118 5.11 5.53 -15.91
N ASN A 119 4.10 5.96 -15.15
CA ASN A 119 3.01 5.11 -14.64
C ASN A 119 3.55 3.90 -13.84
N PHE A 120 4.42 4.19 -12.85
CA PHE A 120 5.03 3.20 -11.97
C PHE A 120 5.99 2.22 -12.69
N LEU A 121 6.85 2.73 -13.59
CA LEU A 121 7.73 1.90 -14.42
C LEU A 121 8.67 1.00 -13.57
N SER A 122 9.36 1.57 -12.58
CA SER A 122 10.28 0.84 -11.70
C SER A 122 9.57 -0.24 -10.88
N TYR A 123 8.39 0.10 -10.36
CA TYR A 123 7.55 -0.83 -9.62
C TYR A 123 7.12 -2.01 -10.49
N ARG A 124 6.67 -1.74 -11.73
CA ARG A 124 6.25 -2.79 -12.67
C ARG A 124 7.39 -3.74 -13.03
N ALA A 125 8.60 -3.22 -13.22
CA ALA A 125 9.78 -4.05 -13.46
C ALA A 125 10.08 -4.96 -12.25
N THR A 126 10.00 -4.41 -11.03
CA THR A 126 10.24 -5.14 -9.79
C THR A 126 9.18 -6.22 -9.55
N MET A 127 7.90 -5.89 -9.76
CA MET A 127 6.76 -6.82 -9.75
C MET A 127 6.96 -7.97 -10.73
N LYS A 128 7.35 -7.66 -11.99
CA LYS A 128 7.57 -8.67 -13.03
C LYS A 128 8.71 -9.63 -12.65
N ALA A 129 9.79 -9.10 -12.06
CA ALA A 129 10.87 -9.94 -11.55
C ALA A 129 10.39 -10.86 -10.41
N ALA A 130 9.54 -10.39 -9.50
CA ALA A 130 8.95 -11.21 -8.44
C ALA A 130 8.01 -12.29 -8.99
N GLN A 131 7.18 -11.96 -9.99
CA GLN A 131 6.34 -12.92 -10.69
C GLN A 131 7.18 -14.04 -11.32
N TRP A 132 8.26 -13.67 -12.02
CA TRP A 132 9.17 -14.66 -12.62
C TRP A 132 9.81 -15.59 -11.57
N ARG A 133 10.24 -15.04 -10.42
CA ARG A 133 10.75 -15.84 -9.30
C ARG A 133 9.68 -16.78 -8.74
N ALA A 134 8.42 -16.34 -8.64
CA ALA A 134 7.32 -17.16 -8.14
C ALA A 134 6.96 -18.33 -9.08
N GLU A 135 7.28 -18.21 -10.36
CA GLU A 135 7.06 -19.24 -11.37
C GLU A 135 8.22 -20.21 -11.53
N THR A 136 9.39 -19.86 -10.99
CA THR A 136 10.59 -20.68 -11.09
C THR A 136 10.46 -21.93 -10.23
N VAL A 137 10.70 -23.09 -10.82
CA VAL A 137 10.66 -24.39 -10.14
C VAL A 137 11.67 -24.40 -8.99
N GLY A 138 11.23 -24.85 -7.80
CA GLY A 138 12.06 -24.87 -6.59
C GLY A 138 12.14 -23.53 -5.85
N SER A 139 11.49 -22.47 -6.35
CA SER A 139 11.42 -21.20 -5.65
C SER A 139 10.63 -21.30 -4.34
N THR A 140 11.19 -20.72 -3.28
CA THR A 140 10.53 -20.53 -1.99
C THR A 140 9.61 -19.31 -1.99
N GLN A 141 9.78 -18.39 -2.94
CA GLN A 141 9.03 -17.13 -3.06
C GLN A 141 7.82 -17.29 -3.99
N LYS A 142 6.75 -17.92 -3.50
CA LYS A 142 5.54 -18.19 -4.30
C LYS A 142 4.47 -17.10 -4.21
N ILE A 143 4.62 -16.16 -3.28
CA ILE A 143 3.61 -15.15 -2.97
C ILE A 143 3.86 -13.91 -3.84
N VAL A 144 2.79 -13.39 -4.46
CA VAL A 144 2.80 -12.07 -5.08
C VAL A 144 1.54 -11.34 -4.66
N ILE A 145 1.69 -10.25 -3.91
CA ILE A 145 0.60 -9.36 -3.53
C ILE A 145 0.89 -8.00 -4.18
N PRO A 146 0.23 -7.68 -5.30
CA PRO A 146 0.44 -6.41 -5.99
C PRO A 146 -0.02 -5.23 -5.14
N PHE A 147 0.50 -4.04 -5.42
CA PHE A 147 -0.15 -2.80 -4.99
C PHE A 147 -1.54 -2.72 -5.63
N PHE A 148 -2.56 -3.00 -4.83
CA PHE A 148 -3.87 -3.39 -5.34
C PHE A 148 -4.59 -2.23 -6.05
N VAL A 149 -4.38 -0.99 -5.60
CA VAL A 149 -4.93 0.22 -6.23
C VAL A 149 -4.43 0.37 -7.66
N LEU A 150 -3.14 0.16 -7.90
CA LEU A 150 -2.59 0.26 -9.26
C LEU A 150 -3.06 -0.89 -10.15
N LEU A 151 -3.17 -2.10 -9.61
CA LEU A 151 -3.76 -3.23 -10.34
C LEU A 151 -5.20 -2.91 -10.77
N LEU A 152 -6.03 -2.38 -9.88
CA LEU A 152 -7.41 -2.00 -10.20
C LEU A 152 -7.47 -0.90 -11.27
N LYS A 153 -6.59 0.12 -11.17
CA LYS A 153 -6.46 1.18 -12.18
C LYS A 153 -6.15 0.61 -13.56
N ASP A 154 -5.23 -0.35 -13.65
CA ASP A 154 -4.86 -0.98 -14.92
C ASP A 154 -6.01 -1.84 -15.49
N LEU A 155 -6.63 -2.65 -14.63
CA LEU A 155 -7.77 -3.49 -15.01
C LEU A 155 -8.95 -2.66 -15.51
N PHE A 156 -9.22 -1.53 -14.87
CA PHE A 156 -10.26 -0.58 -15.29
C PHE A 156 -10.01 -0.03 -16.69
N LEU A 157 -8.77 0.39 -16.97
CA LEU A 157 -8.41 0.92 -18.28
C LEU A 157 -8.62 -0.13 -19.39
N VAL A 158 -8.17 -1.37 -19.15
CA VAL A 158 -8.35 -2.47 -20.11
C VAL A 158 -9.82 -2.86 -20.26
N TYR A 159 -10.57 -2.92 -19.15
CA TYR A 159 -12.00 -3.24 -19.15
C TYR A 159 -12.80 -2.24 -19.99
N HIS A 160 -12.61 -0.94 -19.78
CA HIS A 160 -13.28 0.09 -20.57
C HIS A 160 -12.90 0.08 -22.05
N GLY A 161 -11.68 -0.34 -22.39
CA GLY A 161 -11.29 -0.61 -23.77
C GLY A 161 -11.98 -1.86 -24.36
N SER A 162 -12.27 -2.86 -23.52
CA SER A 162 -12.85 -4.14 -23.93
C SER A 162 -14.36 -4.06 -24.21
N VAL A 163 -15.09 -3.28 -23.41
CA VAL A 163 -16.55 -3.10 -23.57
C VAL A 163 -16.93 -2.25 -24.78
N ARG A 164 -15.96 -1.53 -25.38
CA ARG A 164 -16.17 -0.79 -26.62
C ARG A 164 -16.17 -1.76 -27.81
N THR A 165 -17.25 -1.75 -28.58
CA THR A 165 -17.30 -2.47 -29.85
C THR A 165 -16.33 -1.85 -30.84
N LEU A 166 -15.77 -2.69 -31.70
CA LEU A 166 -15.00 -2.25 -32.86
C LEU A 166 -15.90 -1.49 -33.84
N PRO A 167 -15.34 -0.73 -34.81
CA PRO A 167 -16.13 0.01 -35.79
C PRO A 167 -17.10 -0.84 -36.62
N ASN A 168 -16.83 -2.15 -36.72
CA ASN A 168 -17.70 -3.13 -37.39
C ASN A 168 -18.82 -3.68 -36.48
N GLY A 169 -18.98 -3.16 -35.25
CA GLY A 169 -19.98 -3.62 -34.29
C GLY A 169 -19.61 -4.89 -33.53
N HIS A 170 -18.46 -5.53 -33.82
CA HIS A 170 -18.02 -6.75 -33.14
C HIS A 170 -17.34 -6.44 -31.80
N LEU A 171 -17.29 -7.46 -30.94
CA LEU A 171 -16.55 -7.42 -29.68
C LEU A 171 -15.04 -7.30 -29.93
N ASN A 172 -14.36 -6.55 -29.07
CA ASN A 172 -12.91 -6.44 -29.08
C ASN A 172 -12.26 -7.62 -28.34
N PHE A 173 -12.22 -8.80 -28.99
CA PHE A 173 -11.65 -10.02 -28.40
C PHE A 173 -10.21 -9.87 -27.93
N VAL A 174 -9.42 -9.01 -28.57
CA VAL A 174 -8.04 -8.73 -28.17
C VAL A 174 -8.00 -8.10 -26.77
N ALA A 175 -8.83 -7.07 -26.55
CA ALA A 175 -8.93 -6.42 -25.24
C ALA A 175 -9.51 -7.37 -24.16
N TYR A 176 -10.52 -8.18 -24.52
CA TYR A 176 -11.03 -9.22 -23.62
C TYR A 176 -9.96 -10.27 -23.25
N SER A 177 -9.10 -10.65 -24.18
CA SER A 177 -7.98 -11.56 -23.91
C SER A 177 -6.96 -10.94 -22.94
N GLN A 178 -6.67 -9.65 -23.10
CA GLN A 178 -5.77 -8.90 -22.21
C GLN A 178 -6.29 -8.84 -20.77
N ILE A 179 -7.57 -8.55 -20.56
CA ILE A 179 -8.14 -8.56 -19.20
C ILE A 179 -8.14 -9.97 -18.62
N ALA A 180 -8.44 -10.99 -19.42
CA ALA A 180 -8.41 -12.38 -18.97
C ALA A 180 -7.00 -12.81 -18.51
N GLU A 181 -5.95 -12.34 -19.19
CA GLU A 181 -4.56 -12.61 -18.80
C GLU A 181 -4.18 -12.01 -17.45
N GLN A 182 -4.60 -10.77 -17.19
CA GLN A 182 -4.39 -10.11 -15.91
C GLN A 182 -5.16 -10.82 -14.79
N LEU A 183 -6.43 -11.20 -15.04
CA LEU A 183 -7.25 -11.92 -14.07
C LEU A 183 -6.71 -13.32 -13.77
N ARG A 184 -6.17 -14.04 -14.76
CA ARG A 184 -5.49 -15.34 -14.53
C ARG A 184 -4.35 -15.20 -13.53
N SER A 185 -3.57 -14.12 -13.63
CA SER A 185 -2.49 -13.84 -12.68
C SER A 185 -3.02 -13.64 -11.26
N VAL A 186 -4.11 -12.88 -11.10
CA VAL A 186 -4.78 -12.67 -9.79
C VAL A 186 -5.28 -13.98 -9.19
N VAL A 187 -5.91 -14.84 -10.01
CA VAL A 187 -6.38 -16.17 -9.57
C VAL A 187 -5.22 -17.04 -9.09
N LYS A 188 -4.10 -17.02 -9.83
CA LYS A 188 -2.88 -17.75 -9.46
C LYS A 188 -2.31 -17.27 -8.13
N TRP A 189 -2.19 -15.97 -7.93
CA TRP A 189 -1.71 -15.40 -6.67
C TRP A 189 -2.64 -15.70 -5.50
N LYS A 190 -3.96 -15.73 -5.75
CA LYS A 190 -4.96 -16.11 -4.75
C LYS A 190 -4.83 -17.56 -4.29
N GLY A 191 -4.42 -18.46 -5.19
CA GLY A 191 -4.17 -19.86 -4.87
C GLY A 191 -2.82 -20.13 -4.19
N ALA A 192 -1.95 -19.13 -4.07
CA ALA A 192 -0.63 -19.33 -3.48
C ALA A 192 -0.72 -19.61 -1.97
N VAL A 193 -0.02 -20.66 -1.52
CA VAL A 193 0.08 -20.98 -0.09
C VAL A 193 1.17 -20.11 0.54
N CYS A 194 0.83 -19.42 1.61
CA CYS A 194 1.80 -18.70 2.42
C CYS A 194 2.60 -19.68 3.29
N SER A 195 3.92 -19.75 3.06
CA SER A 195 4.83 -20.62 3.83
C SER A 195 5.21 -20.03 5.20
N PHE A 196 4.92 -18.75 5.44
CA PHE A 196 5.24 -18.09 6.70
C PHE A 196 4.20 -18.46 7.77
N PRO A 197 4.64 -18.96 8.95
CA PRO A 197 3.72 -19.30 10.02
C PRO A 197 3.03 -18.03 10.55
N LYS A 198 1.76 -18.17 10.88
CA LYS A 198 0.98 -17.07 11.47
C LYS A 198 1.44 -16.81 12.90
N ASN A 199 2.00 -15.63 13.15
CA ASN A 199 2.23 -15.16 14.52
C ASN A 199 0.97 -14.47 15.05
N VAL A 200 0.23 -15.15 15.93
CA VAL A 200 -1.05 -14.67 16.45
C VAL A 200 -0.88 -13.40 17.28
N ALA A 201 0.18 -13.29 18.08
CA ALA A 201 0.43 -12.12 18.93
C ALA A 201 0.70 -10.86 18.10
N VAL A 202 1.55 -10.97 17.08
CA VAL A 202 1.83 -9.85 16.15
C VAL A 202 0.56 -9.46 15.40
N LEU A 203 -0.18 -10.44 14.87
CA LEU A 203 -1.42 -10.15 14.16
C LEU A 203 -2.44 -9.45 15.07
N GLN A 204 -2.63 -9.94 16.28
CA GLN A 204 -3.54 -9.33 17.25
C GLN A 204 -3.10 -7.90 17.55
N TYR A 205 -1.81 -7.68 17.80
CA TYR A 205 -1.26 -6.34 18.04
C TYR A 205 -1.58 -5.37 16.88
N MET A 206 -1.37 -5.80 15.64
CA MET A 206 -1.68 -4.98 14.45
C MET A 206 -3.19 -4.70 14.31
N LEU A 207 -4.04 -5.69 14.62
CA LEU A 207 -5.49 -5.56 14.48
C LEU A 207 -6.14 -4.71 15.58
N VAL A 208 -5.64 -4.76 16.81
CA VAL A 208 -6.28 -4.07 17.96
C VAL A 208 -5.59 -2.77 18.36
N SER A 209 -4.40 -2.46 17.81
CA SER A 209 -3.70 -1.22 18.10
C SER A 209 -4.56 0.01 17.78
N LEU A 210 -4.66 0.92 18.76
CA LEU A 210 -5.33 2.21 18.60
C LEU A 210 -4.49 3.14 17.72
N LEU A 211 -4.94 3.38 16.50
CA LEU A 211 -4.20 4.18 15.53
C LEU A 211 -4.53 5.65 15.70
N TYR A 212 -3.54 6.50 15.52
CA TYR A 212 -3.77 7.93 15.46
C TYR A 212 -4.50 8.29 14.17
N GLY A 213 -5.54 9.12 14.29
CA GLY A 213 -6.09 9.83 13.15
C GLY A 213 -5.12 10.92 12.67
N GLU A 214 -5.50 11.66 11.63
CA GLU A 214 -4.66 12.71 11.05
C GLU A 214 -4.33 13.80 12.08
N ARG A 215 -5.33 14.24 12.86
CA ARG A 215 -5.16 15.26 13.91
C ARG A 215 -4.27 14.75 15.03
N GLU A 216 -4.56 13.55 15.55
CA GLU A 216 -3.82 12.93 16.65
C GLU A 216 -2.35 12.70 16.25
N SER A 217 -2.12 12.27 15.00
CA SER A 217 -0.77 12.05 14.46
C SER A 217 0.03 13.35 14.44
N MET A 218 -0.58 14.44 13.97
CA MET A 218 0.08 15.74 13.95
C MET A 218 0.34 16.30 15.34
N LEU A 219 -0.59 16.12 16.29
CA LEU A 219 -0.38 16.53 17.68
C LEU A 219 0.78 15.74 18.33
N ALA A 220 0.77 14.41 18.20
CA ALA A 220 1.86 13.55 18.71
C ALA A 220 3.21 13.89 18.04
N SER A 221 3.20 14.30 16.77
CA SER A 221 4.40 14.78 16.08
C SER A 221 4.99 16.03 16.74
N PHE A 222 4.15 17.00 17.13
CA PHE A 222 4.61 18.20 17.83
C PHE A 222 5.06 17.93 19.27
N GLU A 223 4.54 16.87 19.91
CA GLU A 223 5.07 16.38 21.19
C GLU A 223 6.44 15.72 21.03
N CYS A 224 6.65 14.98 19.92
CA CYS A 224 7.93 14.34 19.61
C CYS A 224 9.03 15.35 19.24
N GLU A 225 8.70 16.35 18.43
CA GLU A 225 9.59 17.45 18.03
C GLU A 225 8.78 18.76 17.93
N PRO A 226 9.13 19.79 18.73
CA PRO A 226 8.35 21.03 18.80
C PRO A 226 8.31 21.78 17.47
N ALA A 227 7.34 22.69 17.33
CA ALA A 227 7.22 23.55 16.15
C ALA A 227 8.40 24.54 16.05
N GLU A 228 9.18 24.44 14.97
CA GLU A 228 10.35 25.30 14.77
C GLU A 228 10.03 26.51 13.89
N SER A 229 9.23 26.31 12.83
CA SER A 229 8.88 27.38 11.88
C SER A 229 7.59 28.12 12.26
N ASN A 230 7.40 29.34 11.73
CA ASN A 230 6.15 30.09 11.92
C ASN A 230 4.93 29.34 11.38
N SER A 231 5.06 28.68 10.22
CA SER A 231 4.00 27.84 9.64
C SER A 231 3.59 26.70 10.57
N GLU A 232 4.57 26.00 11.16
CA GLU A 232 4.28 24.93 12.12
C GLU A 232 3.60 25.43 13.40
N ARG A 233 4.01 26.61 13.90
CA ARG A 233 3.38 27.23 15.07
C ARG A 233 1.92 27.60 14.79
N GLU A 234 1.62 28.11 13.60
CA GLU A 234 0.24 28.38 13.18
C GLU A 234 -0.58 27.09 13.03
N GLN A 235 0.01 26.05 12.44
CA GLN A 235 -0.64 24.75 12.32
C GLN A 235 -0.97 24.16 13.70
N LEU A 236 -0.02 24.19 14.64
CA LEU A 236 -0.24 23.72 16.01
C LEU A 236 -1.34 24.52 16.72
N LYS A 237 -1.39 25.84 16.54
CA LYS A 237 -2.49 26.67 17.07
C LYS A 237 -3.85 26.22 16.52
N LYS A 238 -3.95 25.99 15.21
CA LYS A 238 -5.20 25.51 14.57
C LYS A 238 -5.64 24.13 15.09
N LEU A 239 -4.68 23.23 15.35
CA LEU A 239 -4.98 21.88 15.84
C LEU A 239 -5.50 21.88 17.28
N LYS A 240 -5.08 22.83 18.13
CA LYS A 240 -5.49 22.93 19.54
C LYS A 240 -6.88 23.56 19.75
N VAL A 241 -7.40 24.29 18.77
CA VAL A 241 -8.69 25.01 18.85
C VAL A 241 -9.88 24.15 18.41
N ARG A 242 -9.62 23.05 17.69
CA ARG A 242 -10.60 22.03 17.29
C ARG A 242 -10.55 20.86 18.24
#